data_AF-A0A7U9T4T1-F1
#
_entry.id   AF-A0A7U9T4T1-F1
#
_cell.length_a   1.000
_cell.length_b   1.000
_cell.length_c   1.000
_cell.angle_alpha   90.00
_cell.angle_beta   90.00
_cell.angle_gamma   90.00
#
_symmetry.space_group_name_H-M   'P 1'
#
loop_
_entity.id
_entity.type
_entity.pdbx_description
1 polymer ?
#
loop_
_entity_poly.entity_id
_entity_poly.type
_entity_poly.pdbx_seq_one_letter_code
_entity_poly.pdbx_strand_id
1 'polypeptide(L)' 'MTTPLFLLRCVQLGLSMADLELLSIGLINDMYCESRNDSCSYATLATQEDFDLFYLKMVDYLKKALIYGHTSRISS' A
#
# COMPACT_ATOMS: atom_id res chain seq x y z
N MET A 1 -21.79 -9.14 -6.39
CA MET A 1 -21.69 -9.65 -5.00
C MET A 1 -23.11 -9.74 -4.45
N THR A 2 -23.53 -10.86 -3.85
CA THR A 2 -24.84 -10.94 -3.18
C THR A 2 -24.71 -10.54 -1.71
N THR A 3 -25.77 -10.00 -1.11
CA THR A 3 -25.76 -9.53 0.29
C THR A 3 -25.29 -10.60 1.29
N PRO A 4 -25.69 -11.89 1.18
CA PRO A 4 -25.18 -12.93 2.06
C PRO A 4 -23.66 -13.16 1.92
N LEU A 5 -23.14 -13.17 0.69
CA LEU A 5 -21.70 -13.32 0.44
C LEU A 5 -20.89 -12.12 0.96
N PHE A 6 -21.44 -10.92 0.89
CA PHE A 6 -20.82 -9.72 1.44
C PHE A 6 -20.69 -9.81 2.97
N LEU A 7 -21.77 -10.19 3.67
CA LEU A 7 -21.75 -10.32 5.12
C LEU A 7 -20.79 -11.42 5.60
N LEU A 8 -20.71 -12.54 4.86
CA LEU A 8 -19.71 -13.58 5.15
C LEU A 8 -18.28 -13.05 5.07
N ARG A 9 -17.98 -12.23 4.07
CA ARG A 9 -16.66 -11.58 3.94
C ARG A 9 -16.38 -10.62 5.09
N CYS A 10 -17.39 -9.88 5.57
CA CYS A 10 -17.25 -9.00 6.74
C CYS A 10 -16.90 -9.80 8.00
N VAL A 11 -17.58 -10.93 8.22
CA VAL A 11 -17.29 -11.81 9.36
C VAL A 11 -15.90 -12.44 9.24
N GLN A 12 -15.46 -12.82 8.04
CA GLN A 12 -14.11 -13.35 7.80
C GLN A 12 -13.01 -12.34 8.11
N LEU A 13 -13.27 -11.06 7.89
CA LEU A 13 -12.39 -9.95 8.26
C LEU A 13 -12.53 -9.54 9.75
N GLY A 14 -13.42 -10.17 10.51
CA GLY A 14 -13.67 -9.84 11.91
C GLY A 14 -14.41 -8.53 12.13
N LEU A 15 -15.09 -8.00 11.10
CA LEU A 15 -15.86 -6.77 11.19
C LEU A 15 -17.20 -7.00 11.90
N SER A 16 -17.56 -6.08 12.80
CA SER A 16 -18.86 -6.06 13.44
C SER A 16 -19.87 -5.30 12.58
N MET A 17 -21.17 -5.45 12.86
CA MET A 17 -22.19 -4.72 12.12
C MET A 17 -22.14 -3.20 12.32
N ALA A 18 -21.56 -2.74 13.44
CA ALA A 18 -21.36 -1.31 13.68
C ALA A 18 -20.32 -0.69 12.73
N ASP A 19 -19.31 -1.47 12.33
CA ASP A 19 -18.24 -1.02 11.44
C ASP A 19 -18.73 -0.81 10.00
N LEU A 20 -19.82 -1.50 9.62
CA LEU A 20 -20.38 -1.44 8.26
C LEU A 20 -20.98 -0.07 7.90
N GLU A 21 -21.28 0.78 8.89
CA GLU A 21 -21.76 2.14 8.63
C GLU A 21 -20.64 3.06 8.14
N LEU A 22 -19.41 2.80 8.58
CA LEU A 22 -18.23 3.62 8.27
C LEU A 22 -17.48 3.14 7.02
N LEU A 23 -17.75 1.92 6.57
CA LEU A 23 -16.99 1.23 5.53
C LEU A 23 -17.82 1.00 4.27
N SER A 24 -17.24 1.33 3.12
CA SER A 24 -17.87 1.03 1.83
C SER A 24 -17.70 -0.43 1.45
N ILE A 25 -18.62 -0.94 0.63
CA ILE A 25 -18.54 -2.29 0.05
C ILE A 25 -17.22 -2.51 -0.72
N GLY A 26 -16.72 -1.47 -1.40
CA GLY A 26 -15.45 -1.51 -2.13
C GLY A 26 -14.26 -1.71 -1.20
N LEU A 27 -14.18 -0.91 -0.13
CA LEU A 27 -13.09 -0.98 0.85
C LEU A 27 -13.04 -2.35 1.53
N ILE A 28 -14.20 -2.90 1.91
CA ILE A 28 -14.29 -4.25 2.49
C ILE A 28 -13.82 -5.32 1.49
N ASN A 29 -14.15 -5.17 0.20
CA ASN A 29 -13.70 -6.10 -0.83
C ASN A 29 -12.18 -6.03 -1.03
N ASP A 30 -11.60 -4.83 -0.98
CA ASP A 30 -10.16 -4.64 -1.12
C ASP A 30 -9.40 -5.23 0.07
N MET A 31 -9.86 -4.98 1.30
CA MET A 31 -9.32 -5.62 2.50
C MET A 31 -9.43 -7.16 2.43
N TYR A 32 -10.55 -7.69 1.94
CA TYR A 32 -10.73 -9.13 1.76
C TYR A 32 -9.73 -9.72 0.75
N CYS A 33 -9.47 -9.03 -0.35
CA CYS A 33 -8.44 -9.43 -1.31
C CYS A 33 -7.04 -9.42 -0.68
N GLU A 34 -6.69 -8.35 0.06
CA GLU A 34 -5.38 -8.21 0.69
C GLU A 34 -5.17 -9.26 1.80
N SER A 35 -6.20 -9.56 2.60
CA SER A 35 -6.12 -10.59 3.65
C SER A 35 -5.77 -11.98 3.13
N ARG A 36 -6.04 -12.24 1.84
CA ARG A 36 -5.65 -13.49 1.17
C ARG A 36 -4.23 -13.45 0.64
N ASN A 37 -3.72 -12.26 0.37
CA ASN A 37 -2.37 -12.03 -0.09
C ASN A 37 -1.33 -12.30 1.00
N ASP A 38 -1.69 -12.17 2.28
CA ASP A 38 -0.82 -12.51 3.43
C ASP A 38 -0.32 -13.97 3.42
N SER A 39 -1.09 -14.88 2.83
CA SER A 39 -0.73 -16.30 2.72
C SER A 39 0.06 -16.64 1.45
N CYS A 40 0.30 -15.66 0.58
CA CYS A 40 0.98 -15.87 -0.69
C CYS A 40 2.50 -15.98 -0.48
N SER A 41 3.06 -17.17 -0.73
CA SER A 41 4.51 -17.35 -0.72
C SER A 41 5.10 -16.77 -2.00
N TYR A 42 5.68 -15.58 -1.91
CA TYR A 42 6.46 -15.02 -3.00
C TYR A 42 7.76 -15.82 -3.19
N ALA A 43 8.17 -16.03 -4.44
CA ALA A 43 9.44 -16.71 -4.76
C ALA A 43 10.65 -15.95 -4.19
N THR A 44 10.52 -14.63 -4.05
CA THR A 44 11.49 -13.73 -3.44
C THR A 44 10.73 -12.78 -2.52
N LEU A 45 11.12 -12.73 -1.25
CA LEU A 45 10.67 -11.72 -0.31
C LEU A 45 11.68 -10.58 -0.28
N ALA A 46 11.20 -9.34 -0.32
CA ALA A 46 12.06 -8.17 -0.16
C ALA A 46 12.71 -8.22 1.24
N THR A 47 14.03 -8.09 1.26
CA THR A 47 14.81 -8.06 2.49
C THR A 47 14.91 -6.62 3.02
N GLN A 48 15.38 -6.45 4.26
CA GLN A 48 15.65 -5.12 4.81
C GLN A 48 16.66 -4.34 3.94
N GLU A 49 17.65 -5.02 3.36
CA GLU A 49 18.66 -4.42 2.49
C GLU A 49 18.04 -3.83 1.22
N ASP A 50 17.02 -4.48 0.65
CA ASP A 50 16.30 -3.98 -0.52
C ASP A 50 15.55 -2.68 -0.20
N PHE A 51 14.95 -2.60 0.99
CA PHE A 51 14.30 -1.38 1.46
C PHE A 51 15.32 -0.27 1.71
N ASP A 52 16.44 -0.56 2.37
CA ASP A 52 17.49 0.41 2.67
C ASP A 52 18.09 0.98 1.36
N LEU A 53 18.32 0.13 0.36
CA LEU A 53 18.78 0.53 -0.98
C LEU A 53 17.75 1.41 -1.70
N PHE A 54 16.46 1.09 -1.59
CA PHE A 54 15.40 1.92 -2.15
C PHE A 54 15.40 3.32 -1.52
N TYR A 55 15.48 3.43 -0.19
CA TYR A 55 15.56 4.71 0.52
C TYR A 55 16.80 5.50 0.12
N LEU A 56 17.96 4.86 0.02
CA LEU A 56 19.20 5.53 -0.40
C LEU A 56 19.10 6.09 -1.83
N LYS A 57 18.52 5.32 -2.76
CA LYS A 57 18.27 5.78 -4.13
C LYS A 57 17.29 6.95 -4.17
N MET A 58 16.23 6.90 -3.35
CA MET A 58 15.26 7.98 -3.27
C MET A 58 15.88 9.27 -2.71
N VAL A 59 16.73 9.16 -1.68
CA VAL A 59 17.48 10.30 -1.13
C VAL A 59 18.47 10.87 -2.15
N ASP A 60 19.20 10.02 -2.89
CA ASP A 60 20.11 10.48 -3.95
C ASP A 60 19.35 11.20 -5.07
N TYR A 61 18.19 10.67 -5.47
CA TYR A 61 17.32 11.33 -6.46
C TYR A 61 16.85 12.70 -5.98
N LEU A 62 16.41 12.81 -4.73
CA LEU A 62 15.98 14.08 -4.14
C LEU A 62 17.14 15.08 -4.03
N LYS A 63 18.34 14.63 -3.65
CA LYS A 63 19.54 15.48 -3.63
C LYS A 63 19.87 15.99 -5.02
N LYS A 64 19.85 15.13 -6.04
CA LYS A 64 20.04 15.55 -7.44
C LYS A 64 18.98 16.56 -7.87
N ALA A 65 17.70 16.29 -7.61
CA ALA A 65 16.62 17.21 -7.98
C ALA A 65 16.77 18.60 -7.34
N LEU A 66 17.19 18.67 -6.08
CA LEU A 66 17.45 19.94 -5.38
C LEU A 66 18.68 20.68 -5.93
N ILE A 67 19.78 19.96 -6.18
CA ILE A 67 21.02 20.56 -6.68
C ILE A 67 20.86 21.05 -8.13
N TYR A 68 20.29 20.21 -9.02
CA TYR A 68 20.02 20.59 -10.40
C TYR A 68 18.94 21.68 -10.53
N GLY A 69 17.95 21.70 -9.62
CA GLY A 69 16.97 22.79 -9.53
C GLY A 69 17.58 24.14 -9.12
N HIS A 70 18.70 24.13 -8.39
CA HIS A 70 19.41 25.34 -7.98
C HIS A 70 20.34 25.89 -9.07
N THR A 71 21.03 25.04 -9.84
CA THR A 71 21.93 25.47 -10.92
C THR A 71 21.18 26.12 -12.09
N SER A 72 19.96 25.69 -12.40
CA SER A 72 19.15 26.30 -13.46
C SER A 72 18.57 27.69 -13.11
N ARG A 73 18.56 28.09 -11.83
CA ARG A 73 18.12 29.43 -11.39
C ARG A 73 19.22 30.48 -11.32
N ILE A 74 20.49 30.08 -11.37
CA ILE A 74 21.65 30.98 -11.23
C ILE A 74 22.19 31.41 -12.61
N SER A 75 21.74 30.78 -13.71
CA SER A 75 22.13 31.15 -15.08
C SER A 75 21.07 31.98 -15.84
N SER A 76 20.15 32.65 -15.13
CA SER A 76 19.16 33.59 -15.71
C SER A 76 19.47 35.01 -15.28
#